data_AF-A0A7S2G9I8-F1
#
_entry.id   AF-A0A7S2G9I8-F1
#
_cell.length_a   1.000
_cell.length_b   1.000
_cell.length_c   1.000
_cell.angle_alpha   90.00
_cell.angle_beta   90.00
_cell.angle_gamma   90.00
#
_symmetry.space_group_name_H-M   'P 1'
#
loop_
_entity.id
_entity.type
_entity.pdbx_description
1 polymer ?
#
loop_
_entity_poly.entity_id
_entity_poly.type
_entity_poly.pdbx_seq_one_letter_code
_entity_poly.pdbx_strand_id
1 'polypeptide(L)'
;NPKATQLLTDVGLDVIALIDSVDALFISEDMQDGGKERQLSFVELVELVLSLRGSCVATVKDVIDLRKFTRTVVSHTSDQLTRVETHLEKSDERMQRIEEHMRQIEGGAGAGKLSPQIGG
;
A
#
# COMPACT_ATOMS: atom_id res chain seq x y z
N ASN A 1 -27.47 3.23 -26.36
CA ASN A 1 -27.57 3.86 -27.69
C ASN A 1 -26.30 3.52 -28.47
N PRO A 2 -26.34 2.57 -29.42
CA PRO A 2 -25.14 2.03 -30.07
C PRO A 2 -24.37 3.08 -30.90
N LYS A 3 -25.08 4.04 -31.51
CA LYS A 3 -24.44 5.12 -32.27
C LYS A 3 -23.63 6.06 -31.38
N ALA A 4 -24.13 6.33 -30.17
CA ALA A 4 -23.42 7.16 -29.19
C ALA A 4 -22.17 6.46 -28.66
N THR A 5 -22.27 5.17 -28.34
CA THR A 5 -21.12 4.36 -27.92
C THR A 5 -20.03 4.36 -28.98
N GLN A 6 -20.40 4.17 -30.25
CA GLN A 6 -19.44 4.15 -31.36
C GLN A 6 -18.76 5.52 -31.55
N LEU A 7 -19.52 6.62 -31.47
CA LEU A 7 -18.97 7.97 -31.52
C LEU A 7 -17.96 8.24 -30.38
N LEU A 8 -18.28 7.82 -29.16
CA LEU A 8 -17.39 7.98 -28.00
C LEU A 8 -16.10 7.15 -28.18
N THR A 9 -16.22 5.91 -28.66
CA THR A 9 -15.08 5.07 -29.00
C THR A 9 -14.22 5.68 -30.12
N ASP A 10 -14.83 6.24 -31.17
CA ASP A 10 -14.12 6.92 -32.27
C ASP A 10 -13.35 8.16 -31.78
N VAL A 11 -13.84 8.81 -30.73
CA VAL A 11 -13.15 9.93 -30.05
C VAL A 11 -12.01 9.45 -29.14
N GLY A 12 -11.87 8.14 -28.90
CA GLY A 12 -10.82 7.56 -28.05
C GLY A 12 -11.20 7.48 -26.58
N LEU A 13 -12.50 7.33 -26.30
CA LEU A 13 -13.00 7.04 -24.96
C LEU A 13 -13.19 5.54 -24.79
N ASP A 14 -12.73 5.02 -23.65
CA ASP A 14 -13.13 3.69 -23.18
C ASP A 14 -14.49 3.81 -22.50
N VAL A 15 -15.53 3.37 -23.22
CA VAL A 15 -16.91 3.44 -22.74
C VAL A 15 -17.17 2.47 -21.57
N ILE A 16 -16.41 1.37 -21.47
CA ILE A 16 -16.58 0.40 -20.38
C ILE A 16 -16.01 0.99 -19.09
N ALA A 17 -14.79 1.51 -19.14
CA ALA A 17 -14.17 2.18 -17.99
C ALA A 17 -14.96 3.42 -17.54
N LEU A 18 -15.60 4.12 -18.48
CA LEU A 18 -16.49 5.25 -18.16
C LEU A 18 -17.71 4.81 -17.34
N ILE A 19 -18.32 3.66 -17.66
CA ILE A 19 -19.46 3.10 -16.92
C ILE A 19 -19.05 2.76 -15.49
N ASP A 20 -17.89 2.13 -15.33
CA ASP A 20 -17.35 1.77 -14.00
C ASP A 20 -17.03 3.01 -13.15
N SER A 21 -16.82 4.16 -13.79
CA SER A 21 -16.48 5.43 -13.14
C SER A 21 -17.69 6.34 -12.91
N VAL A 22 -18.91 5.99 -13.35
CA VAL A 22 -20.10 6.85 -13.26
C VAL A 22 -20.36 7.30 -11.82
N ASP A 23 -20.29 6.38 -10.87
CA ASP A 23 -20.54 6.71 -9.45
C ASP A 23 -19.55 7.77 -8.95
N ALA A 24 -18.29 7.74 -9.39
CA ALA A 24 -17.30 8.74 -9.02
C ALA A 24 -17.51 10.10 -9.70
N LEU A 25 -18.08 10.12 -10.92
CA LEU A 25 -18.29 11.36 -11.70
C LEU A 25 -19.46 12.19 -11.19
N PHE A 26 -20.47 11.54 -10.61
CA PHE A 26 -21.69 12.19 -10.13
C PHE A 26 -21.74 12.33 -8.61
N ILE A 27 -20.64 12.11 -7.87
CA ILE A 27 -20.57 12.45 -6.44
C ILE A 27 -20.32 13.95 -6.26
N SER A 28 -21.10 14.60 -5.40
CA SER A 28 -20.87 15.99 -5.00
C SER A 28 -19.57 16.11 -4.18
N GLU A 29 -18.65 16.98 -4.59
CA GLU A 29 -17.42 17.28 -3.84
C GLU A 29 -17.72 17.98 -2.49
N ASP A 30 -18.89 18.60 -2.39
CA ASP A 30 -19.34 19.31 -1.20
C ASP A 30 -19.94 18.34 -0.17
N MET A 31 -19.14 18.04 0.86
CA MET A 31 -19.55 17.27 2.06
C MET A 31 -20.74 17.86 2.83
N GLN A 32 -21.23 19.05 2.44
CA GLN A 32 -22.40 19.69 3.05
C GLN A 32 -23.74 19.18 2.50
N ASP A 33 -23.78 18.57 1.30
CA ASP A 33 -25.06 18.19 0.67
C ASP A 33 -25.48 16.73 0.92
N GLY A 34 -24.88 16.07 1.91
CA GLY A 34 -25.35 14.77 2.42
C GLY A 34 -25.27 13.62 1.41
N GLY A 35 -24.38 13.69 0.43
CA GLY A 35 -24.18 12.63 -0.57
C GLY A 35 -25.19 12.65 -1.72
N LYS A 36 -25.73 13.82 -2.08
CA LYS A 36 -26.59 13.96 -3.27
C LYS A 36 -25.78 13.85 -4.56
N GLU A 37 -26.40 13.28 -5.58
CA GLU A 37 -25.84 13.21 -6.93
C GLU A 37 -25.63 14.63 -7.49
N ARG A 38 -24.40 14.92 -7.92
CA ARG A 38 -24.04 16.14 -8.64
C ARG A 38 -24.82 16.18 -9.94
N GLN A 39 -25.65 17.20 -10.15
CA GLN A 39 -26.29 17.40 -11.44
C GLN A 39 -25.33 18.12 -12.38
N LEU A 40 -25.00 17.47 -13.51
CA LEU A 40 -24.23 18.07 -14.60
C LEU A 40 -25.18 18.52 -15.70
N SER A 41 -25.01 19.74 -16.20
CA SER A 41 -25.61 20.13 -17.47
C SER A 41 -25.05 19.27 -18.60
N PHE A 42 -25.76 19.21 -19.72
CA PHE A 42 -25.30 18.44 -20.89
C PHE A 42 -23.89 18.90 -21.36
N VAL A 43 -23.62 20.21 -21.30
CA VAL A 43 -22.32 20.76 -21.68
C VAL A 43 -21.24 20.28 -20.73
N GLU A 44 -21.46 20.39 -19.42
CA GLU A 44 -20.49 19.94 -18.40
C GLU A 44 -20.26 18.43 -18.44
N LEU A 45 -21.30 17.65 -18.72
CA LEU A 45 -21.17 16.21 -18.90
C LEU A 45 -20.30 15.88 -20.12
N VAL A 46 -20.53 16.53 -21.26
CA VAL A 46 -19.74 16.30 -22.47
C VAL A 46 -18.30 16.77 -22.26
N GLU A 47 -18.07 17.91 -21.62
CA GLU A 47 -16.72 18.39 -21.28
C GLU A 47 -16.00 17.43 -20.33
N LEU A 48 -16.69 16.94 -19.29
CA LEU A 48 -16.16 15.97 -18.34
C LEU A 48 -15.82 14.66 -19.06
N VAL A 49 -16.74 14.11 -19.83
CA VAL A 49 -16.52 12.88 -20.60
C VAL A 49 -15.39 13.05 -21.62
N LEU A 50 -15.27 14.19 -22.30
CA LEU A 50 -14.17 14.47 -23.22
C LEU A 50 -12.84 14.70 -22.49
N SER A 51 -12.85 15.18 -21.24
CA SER A 51 -11.64 15.29 -20.40
C SER A 51 -11.13 13.92 -19.93
N LEU A 52 -12.03 12.93 -19.82
CA LEU A 52 -11.70 11.52 -19.56
C LEU A 52 -11.21 10.77 -20.81
N ARG A 53 -11.19 11.43 -21.98
CA ARG A 53 -10.62 10.87 -23.21
C ARG A 53 -9.21 10.41 -22.89
N GLY A 54 -8.91 9.15 -23.24
CA GLY A 54 -7.64 8.46 -23.03
C GLY A 54 -6.48 9.03 -23.85
N SER A 55 -6.35 10.35 -23.83
CA SER A 55 -5.26 11.16 -24.35
C SER A 55 -4.46 11.73 -23.17
N CYS A 56 -4.13 10.90 -22.19
CA CYS A 56 -2.74 10.98 -21.76
C CYS A 56 -1.95 10.37 -22.91
N VAL A 57 -1.44 11.21 -23.81
CA VAL A 57 -0.33 10.81 -24.69
C VAL A 57 0.81 10.52 -23.72
N ALA A 58 0.85 9.31 -23.16
CA ALA A 58 1.97 8.84 -22.37
C ALA A 58 3.13 8.81 -23.36
N THR A 59 3.94 9.85 -23.29
CA THR A 59 5.10 9.97 -24.13
C THR A 59 6.06 8.87 -23.75
N VAL A 60 6.99 8.53 -24.65
CA VAL A 60 8.10 7.64 -24.33
C VAL A 60 8.85 8.12 -23.07
N LYS A 61 8.86 9.44 -22.81
CA LYS A 61 9.40 10.03 -21.59
C LYS A 61 8.64 9.60 -20.34
N ASP A 62 7.31 9.59 -20.35
CA ASP A 62 6.50 9.17 -19.20
C ASP A 62 6.74 7.70 -18.86
N VAL A 63 6.86 6.83 -19.87
CA VAL A 63 7.21 5.42 -19.68
C VAL A 63 8.63 5.24 -19.15
N ILE A 64 9.59 6.05 -19.63
CA ILE A 64 10.96 6.05 -19.13
C ILE A 64 11.01 6.52 -17.68
N ASP A 65 10.28 7.58 -17.33
CA ASP A 65 10.29 8.16 -15.99
C ASP A 65 9.54 7.26 -15.00
N LEU A 66 8.44 6.60 -15.41
CA LEU A 66 7.81 5.53 -14.63
C LEU A 66 8.78 4.37 -14.41
N ARG A 67 9.48 3.91 -15.45
CA ARG A 67 10.49 2.84 -15.31
C ARG A 67 11.59 3.21 -14.32
N LYS A 68 12.06 4.46 -14.32
CA LYS A 68 13.05 4.94 -13.34
C LYS A 68 12.46 4.96 -11.94
N PHE A 69 11.26 5.52 -11.77
CA PHE A 69 10.57 5.58 -10.49
C PHE A 69 10.38 4.19 -9.89
N THR A 70 9.85 3.24 -10.66
CA THR A 70 9.67 1.85 -10.21
C THR A 70 11.00 1.22 -9.80
N ARG A 71 12.09 1.44 -10.56
CA ARG A 71 13.42 0.94 -10.19
C ARG A 71 13.92 1.54 -8.87
N THR A 72 13.75 2.84 -8.68
CA THR A 72 14.13 3.52 -7.44
C THR A 72 13.37 2.96 -6.25
N VAL A 73 12.05 2.82 -6.37
CA VAL A 73 11.21 2.29 -5.28
C VAL A 73 11.57 0.84 -4.96
N VAL A 74 11.76 -0.01 -5.97
CA VAL A 74 12.16 -1.42 -5.78
C VAL A 74 13.53 -1.51 -5.12
N SER A 75 14.51 -0.72 -5.57
CA SER A 75 15.84 -0.67 -4.96
C SER A 75 15.77 -0.25 -3.49
N HIS A 76 15.04 0.85 -3.21
CA HIS A 76 14.92 1.34 -1.84
C HIS A 76 14.25 0.33 -0.92
N THR A 77 13.19 -0.32 -1.40
CA THR A 77 12.48 -1.35 -0.64
C THR A 77 13.38 -2.55 -0.37
N SER A 78 14.16 -2.98 -1.37
CA SER A 78 15.15 -4.05 -1.21
C SER A 78 16.21 -3.70 -0.15
N ASP A 79 16.71 -2.46 -0.16
CA ASP A 79 17.70 -2.02 0.83
C ASP A 79 17.14 -2.02 2.26
N GLN A 80 15.88 -1.59 2.43
CA GLN A 80 15.22 -1.66 3.74
C GLN A 80 15.03 -3.12 4.18
N LEU A 81 14.69 -4.02 3.26
CA LEU A 81 14.56 -5.45 3.56
C LEU A 81 15.88 -6.03 4.10
N THR A 82 17.00 -5.77 3.41
CA THR A 82 18.33 -6.20 3.86
C THR A 82 18.69 -5.64 5.25
N ARG A 83 18.29 -4.41 5.56
CA ARG A 83 18.49 -3.81 6.89
C ARG A 83 17.66 -4.50 7.97
N VAL A 84 16.43 -4.89 7.64
CA VAL A 84 15.56 -5.65 8.56
C VAL A 84 16.14 -7.05 8.79
N GLU A 85 16.56 -7.75 7.74
CA GLU A 85 17.18 -9.08 7.83
C GLU A 85 18.41 -9.05 8.74
N THR A 86 19.35 -8.13 8.51
CA THR A 86 20.54 -7.97 9.36
C THR A 86 20.21 -7.59 10.81
N HIS A 87 19.11 -6.88 11.06
CA HIS A 87 18.65 -6.59 12.41
C HIS A 87 18.04 -7.83 13.09
N LEU A 88 17.31 -8.66 12.35
CA LEU A 88 16.75 -9.91 12.86
C LEU A 88 17.84 -10.91 13.23
N GLU A 89 18.87 -11.07 12.39
CA GLU A 89 20.04 -11.91 12.69
C GLU A 89 20.71 -11.50 14.01
N LYS A 90 20.98 -10.20 14.20
CA LYS A 90 21.55 -9.68 15.45
C LYS A 90 20.63 -9.86 16.65
N SER A 91 19.32 -9.76 16.45
CA SER A 91 18.34 -9.98 17.52
C SER A 91 18.33 -11.45 17.95
N ASP A 92 18.43 -12.37 16.99
CA ASP A 92 18.48 -13.81 17.26
C ASP A 92 19.76 -14.19 18.03
N GLU A 93 20.92 -13.69 17.60
CA GLU A 93 22.18 -13.89 18.34
C GLU A 93 22.11 -13.34 19.79
N ARG A 94 21.43 -12.21 19.99
CA ARG A 94 21.24 -11.64 21.33
C ARG A 94 20.31 -12.52 22.17
N MET A 95 19.26 -13.07 21.56
CA MET A 95 18.35 -13.99 22.24
C MET A 95 19.07 -15.25 22.70
N GLN A 96 19.85 -15.89 21.82
CA GLN A 96 20.62 -17.09 22.15
C GLN A 96 21.59 -16.85 23.32
N ARG A 97 22.28 -15.70 23.34
CA ARG A 97 23.15 -15.30 24.47
C ARG A 97 22.38 -15.12 25.78
N ILE A 98 21.18 -14.54 25.74
CA ILE A 98 20.32 -14.36 26.92
C ILE A 98 19.82 -15.71 27.43
N GLU A 99 19.38 -16.60 26.53
CA GLU A 99 18.95 -17.95 26.87
C GLU A 99 20.06 -18.76 27.53
N GLU A 100 21.29 -18.70 26.99
CA GLU A 100 22.45 -19.36 27.57
C GLU A 100 22.76 -18.83 28.98
N HIS A 101 22.68 -17.51 29.18
CA HIS A 101 22.91 -16.90 30.48
C HIS A 101 21.83 -17.25 31.51
N MET A 102 20.55 -17.27 31.11
CA MET A 102 19.45 -17.71 31.99
C MET A 102 19.64 -19.17 32.43
N ARG A 103 20.04 -20.05 31.51
CA ARG A 103 20.28 -21.47 31.81
C ARG A 103 21.38 -21.68 32.85
N GLN A 104 22.42 -20.84 32.83
CA GLN A 104 23.49 -20.87 33.85
C GLN A 104 22.99 -20.40 35.23
N ILE A 105 22.11 -19.41 35.28
CA ILE A 105 21.52 -18.90 36.53
C ILE A 105 20.59 -19.95 37.17
N GLU A 106 19.75 -20.61 36.37
CA GLU A 106 18.88 -21.69 36.85
C GLU A 106 19.67 -22.92 37.33
N GLY A 107 20.78 -23.25 36.64
CA GLY A 107 21.68 -24.31 37.08
C GLY A 107 22.43 -24.02 38.40
N GLY A 108 22.69 -22.75 38.70
CA GLY A 108 23.35 -22.31 39.94
C GLY A 108 22.42 -22.27 41.16
N ALA A 109 21.12 -21.99 40.96
CA ALA A 109 20.15 -21.90 42.06
C ALA A 109 19.77 -23.27 42.67
N GLY A 110 20.02 -24.38 41.96
CA GLY A 110 19.70 -25.74 42.40
C GLY A 110 20.71 -26.41 43.35
N ALA A 111 21.89 -25.80 43.59
CA ALA A 111 22.96 -26.41 44.39
C ALA A 111 22.97 -26.01 45.88
N GLY A 112 22.00 -25.22 46.34
CA GLY A 112 21.82 -24.89 47.76
C GLY A 112 21.00 -25.96 48.50
N LYS A 113 21.57 -27.17 48.66
CA LYS A 113 20.93 -28.26 49.40
C LYS A 113 20.64 -27.87 50.86
N LEU A 114 19.41 -28.19 51.27
CA LEU A 114 18.91 -28.29 52.63
C LEU A 114 19.90 -28.96 53.59
N SER A 115 19.96 -28.48 54.84
CA SER A 115 19.85 -29.35 56.02
C SER A 115 19.29 -28.60 57.24
N PRO A 116 18.41 -29.23 58.03
CA PRO A 116 17.76 -28.68 59.21
C PRO A 116 18.57 -28.96 60.48
N GLN A 117 18.66 -27.99 61.40
CA GLN A 117 19.08 -28.25 62.79
C GLN A 117 18.08 -27.61 63.75
N ILE A 118 17.18 -28.48 64.16
CA ILE A 118 16.40 -28.55 65.39
C ILE A 118 17.27 -28.41 66.66
N GLY A 119 16.69 -27.77 67.70
CA GLY A 119 17.13 -27.83 69.10
C GLY A 119 17.91 -26.60 69.57
N GLY A 120 17.62 -25.99 70.72
CA GLY A 120 16.70 -26.25 71.83
C GLY A 120 16.90 -25.15 72.87
#